data_AF-A0A369T7Q4-F1
#
_entry.id   AF-A0A369T7Q4-F1
#
_cell.length_a   1.000
_cell.length_b   1.000
_cell.length_c   1.000
_cell.angle_alpha   90.00
_cell.angle_beta   90.00
_cell.angle_gamma   90.00
#
_symmetry.space_group_name_H-M   'P 1'
#
loop_
_entity.id
_entity.type
_entity.pdbx_description
1 polymer ?
#
loop_
_entity_poly.entity_id
_entity_poly.type
_entity_poly.pdbx_seq_one_letter_code
_entity_poly.pdbx_strand_id
1 'polypeptide(L)'
;MIQDTVSFYFGAACVAVYAWDRFNKPRPLRHTTTWVQYRLAEVGYVIATLAVFAVLVWVIKRRPETVDFLYRLAGSDGEPAQGLSAPLVAALFLTVLLPNIPVLKSIDLKIKLGFQKLGAIPRRALSLSWRLNRLDFEIPRSEEGRVREFLTLRGIDPAPVLQAPAGTELASWRRAVAIYVMIRAYCDHFADTLKFRADEELERIDDEFDKTCDLVRIAMQSGDHQSASFDALAKQMPGLQRQLHTFASHVLLLGYSSMARVESQLERMGFQGVRDGHGLQLVNNIAAVGTTILVYFVIFFAIVVKVTELGSGDAFQRFATLAISIAVTIALAVAAALLLKRTPPAANKAASAPRRNVLRCWLAGLLAVVGWFVVQFVRKFVESDDGPLAVADALLSVWGWALIPFTIAFVISFLIDDIDGRSFRATRHLRLVEGAIVSAAYILAMSLALLALGKMSVEPGGTEGLFREVSYIASRLFSAGVLGFGLGYFVPEMYRATLRERAEEDAARQPRDGVVAA
;
A
#
# COMPACT_ATOMS: atom_id res chain seq x y z
N MET A 1 -8.84 31.17 22.40
CA MET A 1 -8.70 29.75 22.82
C MET A 1 -9.89 28.90 22.41
N ILE A 2 -11.09 29.01 23.02
CA ILE A 2 -12.25 28.16 22.62
C ILE A 2 -12.61 28.35 21.13
N GLN A 3 -12.68 29.61 20.69
CA GLN A 3 -12.98 29.94 19.29
C GLN A 3 -11.94 29.40 18.30
N ASP A 4 -10.64 29.37 18.66
CA ASP A 4 -9.57 28.85 17.80
C ASP A 4 -9.64 27.33 17.67
N THR A 5 -9.91 26.66 18.79
CA THR A 5 -10.07 25.20 18.85
C THR A 5 -11.26 24.74 18.01
N VAL A 6 -12.41 25.43 18.16
CA VAL A 6 -13.62 25.19 17.36
C VAL A 6 -13.34 25.44 15.88
N SER A 7 -12.76 26.59 15.55
CA SER A 7 -12.40 26.96 14.16
C SER A 7 -11.50 25.92 13.50
N PHE A 8 -10.53 25.37 14.24
CA PHE A 8 -9.65 24.35 13.70
C PHE A 8 -10.38 23.03 13.46
N TYR A 9 -11.24 22.57 14.38
CA TYR A 9 -11.95 21.29 14.17
C TYR A 9 -12.89 21.40 12.99
N PHE A 10 -13.57 22.55 12.87
CA PHE A 10 -14.41 22.85 11.74
C PHE A 10 -13.61 22.89 10.42
N GLY A 11 -12.51 23.65 10.38
CA GLY A 11 -11.63 23.71 9.20
C GLY A 11 -11.07 22.34 8.79
N ALA A 12 -10.61 21.53 9.76
CA ALA A 12 -10.14 20.17 9.53
C ALA A 12 -11.25 19.26 8.98
N ALA A 13 -12.47 19.35 9.52
CA ALA A 13 -13.62 18.59 9.03
C ALA A 13 -13.96 18.95 7.58
N CYS A 14 -13.98 20.25 7.24
CA CYS A 14 -14.19 20.72 5.87
C CYS A 14 -13.12 20.18 4.91
N VAL A 15 -11.84 20.25 5.29
CA VAL A 15 -10.73 19.71 4.50
C VAL A 15 -10.84 18.19 4.33
N ALA A 16 -11.21 17.47 5.39
CA ALA A 16 -11.36 16.01 5.33
C ALA A 16 -12.50 15.59 4.38
N VAL A 17 -13.67 16.23 4.48
CA VAL A 17 -14.81 15.97 3.59
C VAL A 17 -14.46 16.32 2.14
N TYR A 18 -13.79 17.45 1.93
CA TYR A 18 -13.33 17.85 0.59
C TYR A 18 -12.31 16.86 0.01
N ALA A 19 -11.30 16.46 0.78
CA ALA A 19 -10.29 15.50 0.35
C ALA A 19 -10.92 14.14 0.03
N TRP A 20 -11.88 13.68 0.86
CA TRP A 20 -12.64 12.46 0.61
C TRP A 20 -13.40 12.54 -0.71
N ASP A 21 -14.19 13.60 -0.95
CA ASP A 21 -14.93 13.77 -2.21
C ASP A 21 -13.97 13.85 -3.41
N ARG A 22 -12.88 14.61 -3.28
CA ARG A 22 -11.86 14.79 -4.33
C ARG A 22 -11.13 13.49 -4.67
N PHE A 23 -10.85 12.62 -3.69
CA PHE A 23 -10.24 11.30 -3.92
C PHE A 23 -11.14 10.38 -4.75
N ASN A 24 -12.46 10.53 -4.60
CA ASN A 24 -13.45 9.72 -5.31
C ASN A 24 -13.76 10.22 -6.74
N LYS A 25 -13.08 11.28 -7.23
CA LYS A 25 -13.30 11.89 -8.56
C LYS A 25 -12.07 11.78 -9.49
N PRO A 26 -12.23 11.52 -10.79
CA PRO A 26 -13.44 10.98 -11.43
C PRO A 26 -13.73 9.55 -10.95
N ARG A 27 -15.02 9.17 -10.88
CA ARG A 27 -15.43 7.78 -10.61
C ARG A 27 -15.15 6.96 -11.90
N PRO A 28 -14.65 5.71 -11.84
CA PRO A 28 -14.78 4.76 -10.74
C PRO A 28 -13.47 3.98 -10.39
N LEU A 29 -12.68 4.46 -9.43
CA LEU A 29 -11.43 3.79 -8.99
C LEU A 29 -11.64 2.58 -8.05
N ARG A 30 -12.88 2.16 -7.80
CA ARG A 30 -13.25 1.31 -6.65
C ARG A 30 -13.29 -0.20 -6.89
N HIS A 31 -13.31 -0.67 -8.13
CA HIS A 31 -13.85 -2.01 -8.39
C HIS A 31 -12.81 -3.12 -8.58
N THR A 32 -11.55 -2.77 -8.79
CA THR A 32 -10.42 -3.71 -8.95
C THR A 32 -9.63 -3.92 -7.63
N THR A 33 -9.79 -3.02 -6.66
CA THR A 33 -9.03 -3.05 -5.41
C THR A 33 -9.85 -3.66 -4.29
N THR A 34 -9.19 -4.42 -3.40
CA THR A 34 -9.85 -4.86 -2.15
C THR A 34 -10.41 -3.63 -1.43
N TRP A 35 -11.67 -3.70 -0.98
CA TRP A 35 -12.33 -2.57 -0.32
C TRP A 35 -11.45 -1.94 0.76
N VAL A 36 -10.73 -2.77 1.52
CA VAL A 36 -9.77 -2.34 2.54
C VAL A 36 -8.63 -1.50 1.95
N GLN A 37 -7.94 -1.97 0.90
CA GLN A 37 -6.82 -1.23 0.31
C GLN A 37 -7.28 0.10 -0.30
N TYR A 38 -8.46 0.14 -0.93
CA TYR A 38 -9.03 1.39 -1.45
C TYR A 38 -9.31 2.37 -0.31
N ARG A 39 -9.96 1.91 0.76
CA ARG A 39 -10.24 2.73 1.95
C ARG A 39 -8.97 3.19 2.64
N LEU A 40 -7.93 2.35 2.70
CA LEU A 40 -6.63 2.73 3.26
C LEU A 40 -5.95 3.81 2.42
N ALA A 41 -6.01 3.71 1.09
CA ALA A 41 -5.49 4.74 0.19
C ALA A 41 -6.27 6.06 0.30
N GLU A 42 -7.60 5.98 0.40
CA GLU A 42 -8.49 7.13 0.62
C GLU A 42 -8.20 7.83 1.95
N VAL A 43 -8.15 7.05 3.03
CA VAL A 43 -7.80 7.55 4.37
C VAL A 43 -6.38 8.14 4.36
N GLY A 44 -5.42 7.47 3.71
CA GLY A 44 -4.06 7.97 3.54
C GLY A 44 -4.00 9.32 2.83
N TYR A 45 -4.79 9.51 1.77
CA TYR A 45 -4.91 10.80 1.08
C TYR A 45 -5.53 11.88 1.98
N VAL A 46 -6.65 11.58 2.65
CA VAL A 46 -7.30 12.52 3.59
C VAL A 46 -6.32 12.99 4.66
N ILE A 47 -5.52 12.08 5.20
CA ILE A 47 -4.50 12.39 6.20
C ILE A 47 -3.39 13.26 5.64
N ALA A 48 -2.89 12.95 4.44
CA ALA A 48 -1.88 13.76 3.79
C ALA A 48 -2.39 15.21 3.60
N THR A 49 -3.64 15.38 3.18
CA THR A 49 -4.27 16.71 3.06
C THR A 49 -4.45 17.39 4.42
N LEU A 50 -4.84 16.66 5.46
CA LEU A 50 -4.93 17.19 6.83
C LEU A 50 -3.57 17.60 7.41
N ALA A 51 -2.49 16.90 7.04
CA ALA A 51 -1.13 17.28 7.42
C ALA A 51 -0.72 18.60 6.74
N VAL A 52 -1.02 18.76 5.43
CA VAL A 52 -0.81 20.02 4.72
C VAL A 52 -1.63 21.15 5.35
N PHE A 53 -2.88 20.88 5.72
CA PHE A 53 -3.73 21.81 6.46
C PHE A 53 -3.06 22.26 7.76
N ALA A 54 -2.62 21.33 8.61
CA ALA A 54 -1.99 21.65 9.88
C ALA A 54 -0.71 22.49 9.69
N VAL A 55 0.12 22.15 8.70
CA VAL A 55 1.31 22.94 8.33
C VAL A 55 0.92 24.35 7.91
N LEU A 56 -0.11 24.51 7.08
CA LEU A 56 -0.57 25.81 6.60
C LEU A 56 -1.09 26.68 7.75
N VAL A 57 -1.86 26.10 8.68
CA VAL A 57 -2.31 26.78 9.91
C VAL A 57 -1.13 27.27 10.73
N TRP A 58 -0.12 26.42 10.91
CA TRP A 58 1.09 26.78 11.66
C TRP A 58 1.86 27.91 10.99
N VAL A 59 2.04 27.85 9.66
CA VAL A 59 2.72 28.90 8.88
C VAL A 59 1.97 30.22 9.00
N ILE A 60 0.65 30.23 8.80
CA ILE A 60 -0.18 31.44 8.89
C ILE A 60 -0.11 32.07 10.28
N LYS A 61 -0.20 31.24 11.34
CA LYS A 61 -0.09 31.74 12.73
C LYS A 61 1.27 32.37 13.00
N ARG A 62 2.35 31.80 12.44
CA ARG A 62 3.72 32.28 12.70
C ARG A 62 4.12 33.46 11.82
N ARG A 63 3.54 33.56 10.62
CA ARG A 63 3.82 34.60 9.64
C ARG A 63 2.51 35.04 8.98
N PRO A 64 1.77 35.99 9.57
CA PRO A 64 0.48 36.43 9.03
C PRO A 64 0.59 37.00 7.60
N GLU A 65 1.74 37.58 7.24
CA GLU A 65 2.07 38.03 5.86
C GLU A 65 1.95 36.91 4.80
N THR A 66 2.02 35.64 5.21
CA THR A 66 1.83 34.52 4.28
C THR A 66 0.41 34.46 3.75
N VAL A 67 -0.58 35.01 4.45
CA VAL A 67 -1.96 35.11 3.94
C VAL A 67 -1.97 35.94 2.66
N ASP A 68 -1.40 37.14 2.70
CA ASP A 68 -1.35 38.05 1.53
C ASP A 68 -0.60 37.40 0.36
N PHE A 69 0.51 36.71 0.65
CA PHE A 69 1.24 35.95 -0.37
C PHE A 69 0.37 34.84 -0.99
N LEU A 70 -0.40 34.10 -0.20
CA LEU A 70 -1.28 33.03 -0.68
C LEU A 70 -2.43 33.58 -1.54
N TYR A 71 -3.02 34.73 -1.19
CA TYR A 71 -4.04 35.40 -2.00
C TYR A 71 -3.49 35.88 -3.34
N ARG A 72 -2.32 36.53 -3.33
CA ARG A 72 -1.62 36.96 -4.56
C ARG A 72 -1.29 35.77 -5.45
N LEU A 73 -0.79 34.68 -4.87
CA LEU A 73 -0.47 33.46 -5.61
C LEU A 73 -1.71 32.82 -6.23
N ALA A 74 -2.87 32.93 -5.58
CA ALA A 74 -4.14 32.45 -6.10
C ALA A 74 -4.75 33.34 -7.18
N GLY A 75 -4.12 34.48 -7.52
CA GLY A 75 -4.64 35.43 -8.50
C GLY A 75 -5.94 36.10 -8.06
N SER A 76 -6.15 36.22 -6.75
CA SER A 76 -7.33 36.90 -6.19
C SER A 76 -6.98 38.35 -5.89
N ASP A 77 -7.63 39.28 -6.61
CA ASP A 77 -7.56 40.72 -6.34
C ASP A 77 -8.44 41.15 -5.16
N GLY A 78 -9.08 40.19 -4.47
CA GLY A 78 -9.94 40.45 -3.33
C GLY A 78 -9.13 40.83 -2.08
N GLU A 79 -9.74 41.63 -1.20
CA GLU A 79 -9.16 41.89 0.10
C GLU A 79 -8.95 40.55 0.84
N PRO A 80 -7.78 40.33 1.47
CA PRO A 80 -7.56 39.14 2.27
C PRO A 80 -8.68 39.05 3.29
N ALA A 81 -9.21 37.85 3.56
CA ALA A 81 -10.34 37.68 4.48
C ALA A 81 -9.97 38.11 5.91
N GLN A 82 -10.03 39.42 6.16
CA GLN A 82 -9.74 40.05 7.43
C GLN A 82 -10.79 39.58 8.44
N GLY A 83 -10.34 39.04 9.56
CA GLY A 83 -11.21 38.51 10.61
C GLY A 83 -11.49 37.01 10.56
N LEU A 84 -11.05 36.28 9.52
CA LEU A 84 -11.04 34.82 9.58
C LEU A 84 -9.88 34.33 10.43
N SER A 85 -10.15 33.35 11.29
CA SER A 85 -9.09 32.67 12.03
C SER A 85 -8.18 31.89 11.07
N ALA A 86 -6.90 31.76 11.42
CA ALA A 86 -5.90 31.05 10.61
C ALA A 86 -6.35 29.64 10.13
N PRO A 87 -7.05 28.81 10.93
CA PRO A 87 -7.58 27.53 10.47
C PRO A 87 -8.64 27.65 9.37
N LEU A 88 -9.49 28.67 9.41
CA LEU A 88 -10.51 28.88 8.38
C LEU A 88 -9.87 29.37 7.09
N VAL A 89 -8.87 30.26 7.17
CA VAL A 89 -8.09 30.71 6.00
C VAL A 89 -7.38 29.52 5.35
N ALA A 90 -6.74 28.66 6.14
CA ALA A 90 -6.07 27.46 5.63
C ALA A 90 -7.04 26.47 4.96
N ALA A 91 -8.21 26.25 5.57
CA ALA A 91 -9.25 25.40 5.00
C ALA A 91 -9.81 25.97 3.68
N LEU A 92 -10.10 27.27 3.65
CA LEU A 92 -10.54 27.98 2.45
C LEU A 92 -9.50 27.86 1.33
N PHE A 93 -8.23 28.05 1.67
CA PHE A 93 -7.14 27.93 0.71
C PHE A 93 -7.07 26.51 0.10
N LEU A 94 -7.13 25.46 0.92
CA LEU A 94 -7.03 24.08 0.42
C LEU A 94 -8.26 23.61 -0.37
N THR A 95 -9.44 24.12 -0.04
CA THR A 95 -10.70 23.68 -0.65
C THR A 95 -11.07 24.50 -1.89
N VAL A 96 -10.86 25.81 -1.85
CA VAL A 96 -11.31 26.76 -2.89
C VAL A 96 -10.15 27.23 -3.77
N LEU A 97 -9.00 27.58 -3.20
CA LEU A 97 -7.91 28.24 -3.94
C LEU A 97 -6.88 27.25 -4.52
N LEU A 98 -6.69 26.08 -3.90
CA LEU A 98 -5.76 25.05 -4.35
C LEU A 98 -5.95 24.64 -5.83
N PRO A 99 -7.18 24.50 -6.38
CA PRO A 99 -7.38 24.21 -7.81
C PRO A 99 -6.86 25.29 -8.76
N ASN A 100 -6.74 26.54 -8.31
CA ASN A 100 -6.40 27.69 -9.13
C ASN A 100 -4.89 27.93 -9.25
N ILE A 101 -4.08 27.40 -8.33
CA ILE A 101 -2.62 27.56 -8.33
C ILE A 101 -1.99 26.37 -9.08
N PRO A 102 -1.44 26.54 -10.29
CA PRO A 102 -1.02 25.42 -11.15
C PRO A 102 0.04 24.51 -10.51
N VAL A 103 0.98 25.11 -9.76
CA VAL A 103 2.07 24.38 -9.10
C VAL A 103 1.52 23.49 -7.98
N LEU A 104 0.70 24.04 -7.08
CA LEU A 104 0.09 23.30 -5.98
C LEU A 104 -0.90 22.25 -6.48
N LYS A 105 -1.70 22.59 -7.50
CA LYS A 105 -2.59 21.64 -8.19
C LYS A 105 -1.80 20.45 -8.72
N SER A 106 -0.63 20.68 -9.32
CA SER A 106 0.22 19.61 -9.84
C SER A 106 0.78 18.71 -8.73
N ILE A 107 1.18 19.29 -7.60
CA ILE A 107 1.65 18.54 -6.43
C ILE A 107 0.51 17.71 -5.81
N ASP A 108 -0.63 18.33 -5.54
CA ASP A 108 -1.82 17.62 -5.03
C ASP A 108 -2.25 16.51 -5.99
N LEU A 109 -2.28 16.77 -7.30
CA LEU A 109 -2.62 15.77 -8.30
C LEU A 109 -1.62 14.61 -8.29
N LYS A 110 -0.32 14.88 -8.13
CA LYS A 110 0.70 13.81 -7.98
C LYS A 110 0.48 12.99 -6.71
N ILE A 111 0.17 13.64 -5.58
CA ILE A 111 -0.12 12.96 -4.31
C ILE A 111 -1.39 12.12 -4.44
N LYS A 112 -2.48 12.72 -4.94
CA LYS A 112 -3.76 12.07 -5.22
C LYS A 112 -3.58 10.89 -6.17
N LEU A 113 -2.92 11.07 -7.32
CA LEU A 113 -2.64 9.98 -8.25
C LEU A 113 -1.72 8.94 -7.64
N GLY A 114 -0.82 9.31 -6.73
CA GLY A 114 -0.03 8.37 -5.94
C GLY A 114 -0.90 7.47 -5.08
N PHE A 115 -1.77 8.05 -4.25
CA PHE A 115 -2.71 7.30 -3.42
C PHE A 115 -3.76 6.56 -4.25
N GLN A 116 -4.28 7.16 -5.30
CA GLN A 116 -5.19 6.51 -6.23
C GLN A 116 -4.48 5.36 -6.93
N LYS A 117 -3.24 5.47 -7.41
CA LYS A 117 -2.48 4.33 -7.94
C LYS A 117 -2.25 3.25 -6.89
N LEU A 118 -1.96 3.62 -5.64
CA LEU A 118 -1.89 2.70 -4.51
C LEU A 118 -3.25 2.01 -4.25
N GLY A 119 -4.36 2.68 -4.57
CA GLY A 119 -5.73 2.22 -4.33
C GLY A 119 -6.53 1.76 -5.55
N ALA A 120 -6.05 1.88 -6.79
CA ALA A 120 -6.83 1.72 -8.04
C ALA A 120 -6.29 0.63 -8.94
N ILE A 121 -4.99 0.37 -8.89
CA ILE A 121 -4.46 -0.84 -9.49
C ILE A 121 -4.24 -1.82 -8.36
N PRO A 122 -4.97 -2.95 -8.29
CA PRO A 122 -4.55 -4.00 -7.40
C PRO A 122 -3.10 -4.27 -7.78
N ARG A 123 -2.14 -4.13 -6.84
CA ARG A 123 -0.73 -4.45 -7.12
C ARG A 123 -0.60 -5.85 -7.73
N ARG A 124 -1.59 -6.71 -7.48
CA ARG A 124 -1.80 -7.99 -8.18
C ARG A 124 -1.87 -7.82 -9.70
N ALA A 125 -2.64 -6.88 -10.27
CA ALA A 125 -2.67 -6.62 -11.70
C ALA A 125 -1.37 -6.05 -12.26
N LEU A 126 -0.68 -5.14 -11.57
CA LEU A 126 0.66 -4.68 -12.02
C LEU A 126 1.69 -5.81 -11.94
N SER A 127 1.70 -6.56 -10.84
CA SER A 127 2.58 -7.71 -10.66
C SER A 127 2.30 -8.77 -11.72
N LEU A 128 1.03 -8.99 -12.04
CA LEU A 128 0.61 -9.92 -13.08
C LEU A 128 1.03 -9.39 -14.46
N SER A 129 0.77 -8.12 -14.78
CA SER A 129 1.21 -7.48 -16.03
C SER A 129 2.73 -7.58 -16.24
N TRP A 130 3.52 -7.29 -15.20
CA TRP A 130 4.98 -7.40 -15.24
C TRP A 130 5.43 -8.84 -15.45
N ARG A 131 4.70 -9.79 -14.88
CA ARG A 131 4.94 -11.21 -15.05
C ARG A 131 4.57 -11.65 -16.47
N LEU A 132 3.38 -11.32 -16.96
CA LEU A 132 2.94 -11.57 -18.33
C LEU A 132 3.96 -11.06 -19.34
N ASN A 133 4.54 -9.87 -19.11
CA ASN A 133 5.56 -9.29 -19.97
C ASN A 133 6.87 -10.11 -20.06
N ARG A 134 7.11 -11.02 -19.11
CA ARG A 134 8.29 -11.91 -19.08
C ARG A 134 7.97 -13.35 -19.44
N LEU A 135 6.69 -13.72 -19.43
CA LEU A 135 6.28 -15.07 -19.79
C LEU A 135 6.36 -15.25 -21.30
N ASP A 136 6.73 -16.46 -21.69
CA ASP A 136 6.57 -16.90 -23.06
C ASP A 136 5.09 -16.99 -23.39
N PHE A 137 4.77 -16.69 -24.64
CA PHE A 137 3.41 -16.64 -25.12
C PHE A 137 3.34 -17.32 -26.48
N GLU A 138 2.44 -18.30 -26.56
CA GLU A 138 2.16 -19.06 -27.76
C GLU A 138 0.68 -18.92 -28.08
N ILE A 139 0.34 -18.65 -29.34
CA ILE A 139 -1.06 -18.53 -29.74
C ILE A 139 -1.70 -19.92 -29.61
N PRO A 140 -2.76 -20.10 -28.80
CA PRO A 140 -3.47 -21.36 -28.74
C PRO A 140 -4.02 -21.71 -30.13
N ARG A 141 -3.90 -22.97 -30.55
CA ARG A 141 -4.41 -23.43 -31.86
C ARG A 141 -5.89 -23.10 -32.07
N SER A 142 -6.68 -23.07 -30.98
CA SER A 142 -8.10 -22.69 -31.01
C SER A 142 -8.34 -21.22 -31.36
N GLU A 143 -7.37 -20.35 -31.11
CA GLU A 143 -7.48 -18.89 -31.30
C GLU A 143 -6.78 -18.41 -32.58
N GLU A 144 -5.92 -19.22 -33.20
CA GLU A 144 -5.23 -18.87 -34.46
C GLU A 144 -6.20 -18.46 -35.57
N GLY A 145 -7.36 -19.12 -35.66
CA GLY A 145 -8.40 -18.79 -36.64
C GLY A 145 -8.95 -17.36 -36.47
N ARG A 146 -9.21 -16.94 -35.22
CA ARG A 146 -9.69 -15.60 -34.91
C ARG A 146 -8.62 -14.55 -35.16
N VAL A 147 -7.38 -14.83 -34.82
CA VAL A 147 -6.24 -13.93 -35.10
C VAL A 147 -6.08 -13.75 -36.61
N ARG A 148 -6.18 -14.82 -37.39
CA ARG A 148 -6.11 -14.79 -38.86
C ARG A 148 -7.25 -13.97 -39.46
N GLU A 149 -8.48 -14.17 -38.99
CA GLU A 149 -9.65 -13.41 -39.42
C GLU A 149 -9.47 -11.92 -39.12
N PHE A 150 -9.04 -11.59 -37.91
CA PHE A 150 -8.79 -10.21 -37.49
C PHE A 150 -7.74 -9.50 -38.36
N LEU A 151 -6.60 -10.16 -38.65
CA LEU A 151 -5.57 -9.62 -39.53
C LEU A 151 -6.11 -9.38 -40.95
N THR A 152 -6.88 -10.34 -41.47
CA THR A 152 -7.51 -10.26 -42.79
C THR A 152 -8.47 -9.07 -42.88
N LEU A 153 -9.32 -8.87 -41.87
CA LEU A 153 -10.26 -7.74 -41.78
C LEU A 153 -9.55 -6.38 -41.76
N ARG A 154 -8.32 -6.31 -41.23
CA ARG A 154 -7.49 -5.10 -41.22
C ARG A 154 -6.63 -4.94 -42.48
N GLY A 155 -6.77 -5.84 -43.47
CA GLY A 155 -6.04 -5.82 -44.73
C GLY A 155 -4.56 -6.16 -44.57
N ILE A 156 -4.21 -7.00 -43.60
CA ILE A 156 -2.84 -7.44 -43.31
C ILE A 156 -2.74 -8.93 -43.65
N ASP A 157 -1.77 -9.32 -44.48
CA ASP A 157 -1.55 -10.72 -44.82
C ASP A 157 -1.14 -11.53 -43.56
N PRO A 158 -1.95 -12.52 -43.13
CA PRO A 158 -1.69 -13.25 -41.90
C PRO A 158 -0.47 -14.19 -42.00
N ALA A 159 -0.09 -14.68 -43.19
CA ALA A 159 0.97 -15.66 -43.32
C ALA A 159 2.34 -15.19 -42.79
N PRO A 160 2.89 -14.03 -43.22
CA PRO A 160 4.18 -13.55 -42.73
C PRO A 160 4.15 -13.13 -41.26
N VAL A 161 3.00 -12.65 -40.77
CA VAL A 161 2.84 -12.26 -39.36
C VAL A 161 2.85 -13.48 -38.45
N LEU A 162 2.05 -14.51 -38.77
CA LEU A 162 1.93 -15.72 -37.96
C LEU A 162 3.21 -16.56 -37.97
N GLN A 163 3.95 -16.55 -39.08
CA GLN A 163 5.22 -17.29 -39.25
C GLN A 163 6.45 -16.47 -38.82
N ALA A 164 6.29 -15.25 -38.32
CA ALA A 164 7.40 -14.40 -37.93
C ALA A 164 8.31 -15.09 -36.90
N PRO A 165 9.64 -15.16 -37.15
CA PRO A 165 10.57 -15.82 -36.25
C PRO A 165 10.68 -15.07 -34.92
N ALA A 166 10.91 -15.81 -33.83
CA ALA A 166 11.06 -15.25 -32.50
C ALA A 166 12.19 -14.20 -32.46
N GLY A 167 11.97 -13.14 -31.67
CA GLY A 167 12.92 -12.02 -31.54
C GLY A 167 12.78 -10.92 -32.61
N THR A 168 11.90 -11.07 -33.59
CA THR A 168 11.58 -10.00 -34.56
C THR A 168 10.48 -9.06 -34.05
N GLU A 169 10.44 -7.83 -34.56
CA GLU A 169 9.36 -6.88 -34.26
C GLU A 169 7.99 -7.40 -34.71
N LEU A 170 7.94 -8.14 -35.82
CA LEU A 170 6.72 -8.83 -36.28
C LEU A 170 6.28 -9.92 -35.30
N ALA A 171 7.20 -10.65 -34.67
CA ALA A 171 6.83 -11.62 -33.64
C ALA A 171 6.32 -10.94 -32.36
N SER A 172 6.92 -9.81 -31.96
CA SER A 172 6.43 -8.97 -30.85
C SER A 172 5.04 -8.40 -31.13
N TRP A 173 4.79 -7.94 -32.34
CA TRP A 173 3.48 -7.45 -32.77
C TRP A 173 2.46 -8.59 -32.91
N ARG A 174 2.84 -9.75 -33.48
CA ARG A 174 2.01 -10.98 -33.52
C ARG A 174 1.51 -11.33 -32.12
N ARG A 175 2.39 -11.29 -31.11
CA ARG A 175 2.03 -11.51 -29.71
C ARG A 175 1.01 -10.47 -29.23
N ALA A 176 1.22 -9.18 -29.50
CA ALA A 176 0.29 -8.12 -29.14
C ALA A 176 -1.09 -8.31 -29.78
N VAL A 177 -1.15 -8.64 -31.08
CA VAL A 177 -2.39 -8.93 -31.82
C VAL A 177 -3.15 -10.08 -31.18
N ALA A 178 -2.47 -11.20 -30.91
CA ALA A 178 -3.12 -12.37 -30.33
C ALA A 178 -3.70 -12.06 -28.94
N ILE A 179 -2.93 -11.40 -28.08
CA ILE A 179 -3.39 -10.97 -26.75
C ILE A 179 -4.60 -10.05 -26.88
N TYR A 180 -4.54 -9.05 -27.77
CA TYR A 180 -5.62 -8.11 -28.03
C TYR A 180 -6.92 -8.80 -28.46
N VAL A 181 -6.84 -9.68 -29.47
CA VAL A 181 -8.00 -10.44 -29.98
C VAL A 181 -8.63 -11.29 -28.88
N MET A 182 -7.81 -12.00 -28.09
CA MET A 182 -8.32 -12.84 -27.00
C MET A 182 -8.95 -12.03 -25.87
N ILE A 183 -8.37 -10.88 -25.49
CA ILE A 183 -8.97 -10.01 -24.47
C ILE A 183 -10.28 -9.42 -24.98
N ARG A 184 -10.35 -8.97 -26.23
CA ARG A 184 -11.58 -8.41 -26.81
C ARG A 184 -12.69 -9.46 -26.82
N ALA A 185 -12.40 -10.66 -27.30
CA ALA A 185 -13.34 -11.78 -27.26
C ALA A 185 -13.78 -12.14 -25.84
N TYR A 186 -12.87 -12.04 -24.87
CA TYR A 186 -13.18 -12.23 -23.46
C TYR A 186 -14.11 -11.13 -22.91
N CYS A 187 -13.84 -9.85 -23.21
CA CYS A 187 -14.69 -8.73 -22.82
C CYS A 187 -16.10 -8.84 -23.41
N ASP A 188 -16.21 -9.26 -24.67
CA ASP A 188 -17.50 -9.47 -25.35
C ASP A 188 -18.35 -10.58 -24.69
N HIS A 189 -17.70 -11.57 -24.07
CA HIS A 189 -18.38 -12.69 -23.41
C HIS A 189 -18.88 -12.36 -21.99
N PHE A 190 -18.32 -11.35 -21.33
CA PHE A 190 -18.72 -11.00 -19.96
C PHE A 190 -19.88 -9.98 -19.94
N ALA A 191 -20.77 -10.12 -18.95
CA ALA A 191 -21.99 -9.33 -18.80
C ALA A 191 -21.77 -7.81 -18.79
N ASP A 192 -22.82 -7.04 -19.12
CA ASP A 192 -22.87 -5.57 -19.27
C ASP A 192 -22.15 -4.76 -18.18
N THR A 193 -22.02 -5.30 -16.97
CA THR A 193 -21.34 -4.66 -15.83
C THR A 193 -19.82 -4.59 -15.95
N LEU A 194 -19.19 -5.52 -16.68
CA LEU A 194 -17.76 -5.45 -17.03
C LEU A 194 -17.54 -4.56 -18.26
N LYS A 195 -18.48 -4.62 -19.21
CA LYS A 195 -18.43 -3.91 -20.50
C LYS A 195 -18.24 -2.41 -20.32
N PHE A 196 -19.13 -1.74 -19.57
CA PHE A 196 -19.05 -0.29 -19.33
C PHE A 196 -17.68 0.23 -18.82
N ARG A 197 -16.90 -0.62 -18.14
CA ARG A 197 -15.60 -0.25 -17.56
C ARG A 197 -14.42 -0.64 -18.43
N ALA A 198 -14.53 -1.79 -19.09
CA ALA A 198 -13.57 -2.21 -20.09
C ALA A 198 -13.59 -1.23 -21.27
N ASP A 199 -14.75 -0.65 -21.61
CA ASP A 199 -14.94 0.16 -22.81
C ASP A 199 -14.01 1.38 -22.90
N GLU A 200 -13.82 2.19 -21.84
CA GLU A 200 -12.95 3.39 -21.93
C GLU A 200 -11.45 3.02 -22.05
N GLU A 201 -10.99 2.01 -21.31
CA GLU A 201 -9.60 1.54 -21.40
C GLU A 201 -9.37 0.79 -22.72
N LEU A 202 -10.36 0.02 -23.18
CA LEU A 202 -10.36 -0.70 -24.45
C LEU A 202 -10.40 0.27 -25.63
N GLU A 203 -11.17 1.36 -25.57
CA GLU A 203 -11.21 2.39 -26.63
C GLU A 203 -9.84 3.04 -26.82
N ARG A 204 -9.15 3.38 -25.72
CA ARG A 204 -7.76 3.87 -25.78
C ARG A 204 -6.80 2.85 -26.38
N ILE A 205 -6.96 1.58 -26.01
CA ILE A 205 -6.16 0.48 -26.55
C ILE A 205 -6.47 0.28 -28.03
N ASP A 206 -7.74 0.34 -28.44
CA ASP A 206 -8.20 0.25 -29.83
C ASP A 206 -7.55 1.36 -30.67
N ASP A 207 -7.58 2.61 -30.21
CA ASP A 207 -6.94 3.76 -30.87
C ASP A 207 -5.43 3.60 -31.03
N GLU A 208 -4.74 3.09 -30.01
CA GLU A 208 -3.29 2.86 -30.06
C GLU A 208 -2.94 1.65 -30.93
N PHE A 209 -3.75 0.60 -30.87
CA PHE A 209 -3.59 -0.61 -31.63
C PHE A 209 -3.82 -0.36 -33.13
N ASP A 210 -4.83 0.42 -33.50
CA ASP A 210 -5.13 0.78 -34.89
C ASP A 210 -3.97 1.55 -35.55
N LYS A 211 -3.31 2.44 -34.80
CA LYS A 211 -2.08 3.10 -35.27
C LYS A 211 -0.96 2.10 -35.59
N THR A 212 -0.80 1.06 -34.76
CA THR A 212 0.20 0.02 -35.04
C THR A 212 -0.17 -0.87 -36.23
N CYS A 213 -1.46 -1.14 -36.45
CA CYS A 213 -1.94 -1.82 -37.65
C CYS A 213 -1.59 -1.05 -38.92
N ASP A 214 -1.77 0.28 -38.92
CA ASP A 214 -1.42 1.12 -40.06
C ASP A 214 0.08 1.12 -40.33
N LEU A 215 0.91 1.22 -39.28
CA LEU A 215 2.37 1.12 -39.41
C LEU A 215 2.81 -0.21 -40.01
N VAL A 216 2.25 -1.34 -39.57
CA VAL A 216 2.56 -2.67 -40.11
C VAL A 216 2.09 -2.79 -41.55
N ARG A 217 0.91 -2.28 -41.89
CA ARG A 217 0.39 -2.31 -43.27
C ARG A 217 1.33 -1.57 -44.22
N ILE A 218 1.75 -0.36 -43.86
CA ILE A 218 2.70 0.45 -44.65
C ILE A 218 4.04 -0.28 -44.77
N ALA A 219 4.54 -0.82 -43.65
CA ALA A 219 5.81 -1.53 -43.64
C ALA A 219 5.79 -2.77 -44.55
N MET A 220 4.71 -3.56 -44.52
CA MET A 220 4.56 -4.75 -45.37
C MET A 220 4.41 -4.41 -46.85
N GLN A 221 3.67 -3.34 -47.19
CA GLN A 221 3.52 -2.88 -48.58
C GLN A 221 4.83 -2.36 -49.17
N SER A 222 5.69 -1.77 -48.34
CA SER A 222 6.99 -1.26 -48.80
C SER A 222 7.99 -2.36 -49.18
N GLY A 223 7.79 -3.60 -48.70
CA GLY A 223 8.73 -4.70 -48.87
C GLY A 223 10.08 -4.51 -48.15
N ASP A 224 10.29 -3.37 -47.49
CA ASP A 224 11.54 -3.03 -46.81
C ASP A 224 11.42 -3.24 -45.30
N HIS A 225 12.13 -4.26 -44.81
CA HIS A 225 12.21 -4.59 -43.39
C HIS A 225 13.00 -3.56 -42.55
N GLN A 226 13.68 -2.60 -43.19
CA GLN A 226 14.35 -1.47 -42.53
C GLN A 226 13.62 -0.14 -42.70
N SER A 227 12.35 -0.16 -43.13
CA SER A 227 11.58 1.08 -43.29
C SER A 227 11.42 1.84 -41.97
N ALA A 228 11.33 3.17 -42.05
CA ALA A 228 11.05 4.05 -40.91
C ALA A 228 9.77 3.65 -40.13
N SER A 229 8.87 2.90 -40.78
CA SER A 229 7.66 2.34 -40.17
C SER A 229 7.96 1.21 -39.18
N PHE A 230 8.94 0.34 -39.47
CA PHE A 230 9.39 -0.67 -38.49
C PHE A 230 10.09 -0.03 -37.30
N ASP A 231 10.88 1.02 -37.51
CA ASP A 231 11.49 1.80 -36.43
C ASP A 231 10.43 2.48 -35.55
N ALA A 232 9.38 3.05 -36.17
CA ALA A 232 8.25 3.63 -35.44
C ALA A 232 7.48 2.56 -34.66
N LEU A 233 7.27 1.39 -35.27
CA LEU A 233 6.61 0.24 -34.65
C LEU A 233 7.40 -0.25 -33.43
N ALA A 234 8.71 -0.44 -33.56
CA ALA A 234 9.61 -0.85 -32.47
C ALA A 234 9.59 0.13 -31.29
N LYS A 235 9.48 1.45 -31.58
CA LYS A 235 9.35 2.48 -30.54
C LYS A 235 8.00 2.43 -29.80
N GLN A 236 6.91 2.08 -30.48
CA GLN A 236 5.56 2.05 -29.90
C GLN A 236 5.25 0.71 -29.20
N MET A 237 5.82 -0.40 -29.66
CA MET A 237 5.49 -1.76 -29.20
C MET A 237 5.59 -1.95 -27.67
N PRO A 238 6.65 -1.49 -26.98
CA PRO A 238 6.77 -1.71 -25.54
C PRO A 238 5.68 -1.00 -24.73
N GLY A 239 5.19 0.14 -25.23
CA GLY A 239 4.07 0.88 -24.66
C GLY A 239 2.77 0.08 -24.79
N LEU A 240 2.43 -0.29 -26.02
CA LEU A 240 1.22 -1.06 -26.34
C LEU A 240 1.19 -2.42 -25.62
N GLN A 241 2.28 -3.20 -25.65
CA GLN A 241 2.36 -4.47 -24.94
C GLN A 241 2.16 -4.32 -23.43
N ARG A 242 2.74 -3.28 -22.82
CA ARG A 242 2.54 -3.00 -21.40
C ARG A 242 1.08 -2.65 -21.10
N GLN A 243 0.42 -1.88 -21.96
CA GLN A 243 -1.00 -1.56 -21.82
C GLN A 243 -1.85 -2.83 -21.93
N LEU A 244 -1.65 -3.65 -22.97
CA LEU A 244 -2.36 -4.91 -23.17
C LEU A 244 -2.19 -5.89 -21.99
N HIS A 245 -0.97 -6.10 -21.49
CA HIS A 245 -0.74 -6.96 -20.33
C HIS A 245 -1.40 -6.41 -19.05
N THR A 246 -1.44 -5.09 -18.88
CA THR A 246 -2.09 -4.44 -17.73
C THR A 246 -3.60 -4.59 -17.81
N PHE A 247 -4.17 -4.35 -18.99
CA PHE A 247 -5.58 -4.50 -19.25
C PHE A 247 -6.04 -5.96 -19.12
N ALA A 248 -5.30 -6.92 -19.68
CA ALA A 248 -5.53 -8.35 -19.49
C ALA A 248 -5.60 -8.70 -17.99
N SER A 249 -4.61 -8.22 -17.23
CA SER A 249 -4.53 -8.47 -15.80
C SER A 249 -5.71 -7.86 -15.05
N HIS A 250 -6.13 -6.64 -15.40
CA HIS A 250 -7.31 -5.99 -14.82
C HIS A 250 -8.60 -6.76 -15.11
N VAL A 251 -8.86 -7.06 -16.38
CA VAL A 251 -10.09 -7.71 -16.83
C VAL A 251 -10.22 -9.10 -16.21
N LEU A 252 -9.13 -9.86 -16.14
CA LEU A 252 -9.14 -11.19 -15.51
C LEU A 252 -9.32 -11.12 -14.00
N LEU A 253 -8.67 -10.17 -13.32
CA LEU A 253 -8.84 -9.99 -11.87
C LEU A 253 -10.22 -9.43 -11.50
N LEU A 254 -10.91 -8.76 -12.42
CA LEU A 254 -12.29 -8.36 -12.26
C LEU A 254 -13.25 -9.54 -12.49
N GLY A 255 -12.97 -10.38 -13.49
CA GLY A 255 -13.79 -11.55 -13.82
C GLY A 255 -13.66 -12.70 -12.83
N TYR A 256 -12.52 -12.83 -12.14
CA TYR A 256 -12.24 -13.93 -11.23
C TYR A 256 -11.78 -13.45 -9.85
N SER A 257 -12.42 -13.99 -8.80
CA SER A 257 -12.03 -13.74 -7.41
C SER A 257 -10.81 -14.58 -6.96
N SER A 258 -10.43 -15.61 -7.71
CA SER A 258 -9.37 -16.56 -7.36
C SER A 258 -8.21 -16.48 -8.35
N MET A 259 -6.99 -16.37 -7.83
CA MET A 259 -5.77 -16.37 -8.65
C MET A 259 -5.61 -17.65 -9.46
N ALA A 260 -5.98 -18.81 -8.91
CA ALA A 260 -5.91 -20.08 -9.66
C ALA A 260 -6.78 -20.04 -10.94
N ARG A 261 -7.94 -19.36 -10.89
CA ARG A 261 -8.78 -19.17 -12.09
C ARG A 261 -8.16 -18.17 -13.06
N VAL A 262 -7.56 -17.09 -12.56
CA VAL A 262 -6.81 -16.13 -13.38
C VAL A 262 -5.64 -16.81 -14.10
N GLU A 263 -4.83 -17.59 -13.38
CA GLU A 263 -3.69 -18.33 -13.93
C GLU A 263 -4.17 -19.38 -14.94
N SER A 264 -5.22 -20.14 -14.64
CA SER A 264 -5.82 -21.09 -15.58
C SER A 264 -6.36 -20.39 -16.84
N GLN A 265 -6.95 -19.21 -16.72
CA GLN A 265 -7.41 -18.46 -17.88
C GLN A 265 -6.25 -17.88 -18.70
N LEU A 266 -5.17 -17.44 -18.06
CA LEU A 266 -3.96 -17.00 -18.75
C LEU A 266 -3.27 -18.14 -19.49
N GLU A 267 -3.23 -19.33 -18.90
CA GLU A 267 -2.77 -20.56 -19.57
C GLU A 267 -3.63 -20.86 -20.80
N ARG A 268 -4.96 -20.71 -20.70
CA ARG A 268 -5.88 -20.86 -21.84
C ARG A 268 -5.67 -19.80 -22.92
N MET A 269 -5.25 -18.59 -22.54
CA MET A 269 -4.86 -17.53 -23.47
C MET A 269 -3.46 -17.76 -24.06
N GLY A 270 -2.74 -18.82 -23.67
CA GLY A 270 -1.45 -19.19 -24.26
C GLY A 270 -0.22 -18.61 -23.56
N PHE A 271 -0.37 -18.00 -22.38
CA PHE A 271 0.79 -17.66 -21.55
C PHE A 271 1.33 -18.94 -20.90
N GLN A 272 2.62 -19.19 -21.09
CA GLN A 272 3.33 -20.33 -20.51
C GLN A 272 3.96 -19.93 -19.17
N GLY A 273 4.09 -20.86 -18.22
CA GLY A 273 4.79 -20.60 -16.95
C GLY A 273 4.06 -19.64 -15.99
N VAL A 274 2.75 -19.46 -16.14
CA VAL A 274 1.93 -18.58 -15.29
C VAL A 274 1.77 -19.13 -13.86
N ARG A 275 2.47 -20.18 -13.43
CA ARG A 275 2.37 -20.72 -12.05
C ARG A 275 3.53 -20.36 -11.11
N ASP A 276 4.59 -19.72 -11.61
CA ASP A 276 5.71 -19.22 -10.80
C ASP A 276 5.52 -17.78 -10.25
N GLY A 277 5.09 -17.62 -8.99
CA GLY A 277 4.78 -16.28 -8.46
C GLY A 277 4.65 -16.11 -6.94
N HIS A 278 5.35 -16.90 -6.12
CA HIS A 278 5.17 -16.99 -4.66
C HIS A 278 5.65 -15.80 -3.79
N GLY A 279 6.16 -14.70 -4.36
CA GLY A 279 7.02 -13.76 -3.60
C GLY A 279 6.40 -12.46 -3.05
N LEU A 280 5.50 -11.81 -3.79
CA LEU A 280 5.28 -10.36 -3.61
C LEU A 280 4.11 -9.95 -2.69
N GLN A 281 3.13 -10.83 -2.46
CA GLN A 281 1.93 -10.44 -1.71
C GLN A 281 2.21 -10.16 -0.22
N LEU A 282 3.13 -10.91 0.39
CA LEU A 282 3.38 -10.77 1.82
C LEU A 282 4.22 -9.54 2.17
N VAL A 283 5.14 -9.10 1.28
CA VAL A 283 5.85 -7.81 1.44
C VAL A 283 4.87 -6.65 1.32
N ASN A 284 3.87 -6.77 0.44
CA ASN A 284 2.81 -5.79 0.28
C ASN A 284 1.88 -5.74 1.49
N ASN A 285 1.57 -6.87 2.13
CA ASN A 285 0.78 -6.89 3.36
C ASN A 285 1.56 -6.25 4.54
N ILE A 286 2.87 -6.49 4.64
CA ILE A 286 3.73 -5.81 5.64
C ILE A 286 3.78 -4.30 5.36
N ALA A 287 3.96 -3.90 4.11
CA ALA A 287 3.95 -2.49 3.72
C ALA A 287 2.59 -1.85 4.00
N ALA A 288 1.47 -2.52 3.69
CA ALA A 288 0.13 -2.02 3.97
C ALA A 288 -0.12 -1.86 5.47
N VAL A 289 0.31 -2.81 6.30
CA VAL A 289 0.24 -2.70 7.76
C VAL A 289 1.11 -1.55 8.26
N GLY A 290 2.37 -1.44 7.78
CA GLY A 290 3.26 -0.34 8.12
C GLY A 290 2.71 1.04 7.69
N THR A 291 2.14 1.14 6.50
CA THR A 291 1.47 2.35 6.00
C THR A 291 0.23 2.67 6.84
N THR A 292 -0.57 1.68 7.21
CA THR A 292 -1.76 1.87 8.06
C THR A 292 -1.36 2.36 9.45
N ILE A 293 -0.31 1.78 10.04
CA ILE A 293 0.24 2.20 11.33
C ILE A 293 0.77 3.63 11.23
N LEU A 294 1.53 3.98 10.19
CA LEU A 294 2.03 5.33 9.96
C LEU A 294 0.87 6.33 9.82
N VAL A 295 -0.17 5.97 9.07
CA VAL A 295 -1.41 6.73 8.88
C VAL A 295 -2.12 6.99 10.20
N TYR A 296 -2.34 5.95 11.03
CA TYR A 296 -2.90 6.12 12.37
C TYR A 296 -2.02 7.01 13.24
N PHE A 297 -0.69 6.90 13.09
CA PHE A 297 0.25 7.71 13.84
C PHE A 297 0.20 9.19 13.43
N VAL A 298 0.04 9.49 12.14
CA VAL A 298 -0.12 10.86 11.63
C VAL A 298 -1.48 11.44 12.05
N ILE A 299 -2.55 10.64 12.07
CA ILE A 299 -3.85 11.08 12.62
C ILE A 299 -3.72 11.42 14.10
N PHE A 300 -3.13 10.50 14.88
CA PHE A 300 -2.91 10.71 16.29
C PHE A 300 -2.03 11.95 16.53
N PHE A 301 -0.99 12.14 15.73
CA PHE A 301 -0.12 13.31 15.74
C PHE A 301 -0.89 14.61 15.49
N ALA A 302 -1.77 14.65 14.49
CA ALA A 302 -2.60 15.82 14.20
C ALA A 302 -3.55 16.16 15.36
N ILE A 303 -4.05 15.14 16.07
CA ILE A 303 -4.89 15.32 17.26
C ILE A 303 -4.08 15.84 18.44
N VAL A 304 -2.92 15.24 18.73
CA VAL A 304 -2.08 15.61 19.88
C VAL A 304 -1.48 17.01 19.72
N VAL A 305 -0.88 17.32 18.57
CA VAL A 305 -0.32 18.66 18.28
C VAL A 305 -1.36 19.75 18.50
N LYS A 306 -2.62 19.45 18.17
CA LYS A 306 -3.73 20.37 18.35
C LYS A 306 -4.14 20.52 19.82
N VAL A 307 -4.14 19.44 20.60
CA VAL A 307 -4.50 19.46 22.02
C VAL A 307 -3.44 20.16 22.87
N THR A 308 -2.15 20.10 22.47
CA THR A 308 -1.06 20.50 23.36
C THR A 308 -0.55 21.94 23.22
N GLU A 309 -1.11 22.81 22.35
CA GLU A 309 -0.66 24.21 22.17
C GLU A 309 0.88 24.39 22.28
N LEU A 310 1.67 23.49 21.68
CA LEU A 310 3.12 23.51 21.84
C LEU A 310 3.70 24.71 21.09
N GLY A 311 3.91 25.80 21.84
CA GLY A 311 4.25 27.14 21.36
C GLY A 311 5.65 27.33 20.75
N SER A 312 6.40 26.27 20.44
CA SER A 312 7.70 26.38 19.76
C SER A 312 7.84 25.38 18.62
N GLY A 313 8.39 25.83 17.48
CA GLY A 313 8.64 24.97 16.32
C GLY A 313 9.54 23.77 16.63
N ASP A 314 10.44 23.93 17.60
CA ASP A 314 11.38 22.89 18.01
C ASP A 314 10.68 21.74 18.75
N ALA A 315 9.66 22.05 19.55
CA ALA A 315 8.85 21.03 20.23
C ALA A 315 8.06 20.19 19.21
N PHE A 316 7.54 20.82 18.15
CA PHE A 316 6.87 20.13 17.07
C PHE A 316 7.83 19.18 16.33
N GLN A 317 9.02 19.66 15.97
CA GLN A 317 10.02 18.84 15.28
C GLN A 317 10.42 17.62 16.11
N ARG A 318 10.78 17.81 17.39
CA ARG A 318 11.15 16.72 18.31
C ARG A 318 10.02 15.72 18.53
N PHE A 319 8.78 16.19 18.56
CA PHE A 319 7.63 15.31 18.71
C PHE A 319 7.35 14.52 17.41
N ALA A 320 7.49 15.16 16.24
CA ALA A 320 7.30 14.51 14.94
C ALA A 320 8.34 13.42 14.69
N THR A 321 9.61 13.72 14.97
CA THR A 321 10.71 12.75 14.85
C THR A 321 10.51 11.57 15.81
N LEU A 322 10.10 11.84 17.06
CA LEU A 322 9.74 10.80 18.02
C LEU A 322 8.57 9.94 17.50
N ALA A 323 7.51 10.57 17.01
CA ALA A 323 6.31 9.90 16.51
C ALA A 323 6.62 8.97 15.33
N ILE A 324 7.34 9.48 14.33
CA ILE A 324 7.79 8.69 13.18
C ILE A 324 8.66 7.52 13.65
N SER A 325 9.58 7.75 14.60
CA SER A 325 10.44 6.67 15.11
C SER A 325 9.65 5.57 15.81
N ILE A 326 8.59 5.90 16.55
CA ILE A 326 7.71 4.92 17.20
C ILE A 326 6.95 4.13 16.12
N ALA A 327 6.38 4.81 15.12
CA ALA A 327 5.65 4.16 14.04
C ALA A 327 6.55 3.17 13.26
N VAL A 328 7.76 3.60 12.90
CA VAL A 328 8.76 2.77 12.21
C VAL A 328 9.18 1.59 13.10
N THR A 329 9.42 1.82 14.39
CA THR A 329 9.75 0.76 15.36
C THR A 329 8.67 -0.32 15.41
N ILE A 330 7.40 0.07 15.54
CA ILE A 330 6.28 -0.88 15.61
C ILE A 330 6.15 -1.64 14.29
N ALA A 331 6.29 -0.96 13.15
CA ALA A 331 6.27 -1.60 11.84
C ALA A 331 7.40 -2.62 11.68
N LEU A 332 8.62 -2.31 12.15
CA LEU A 332 9.75 -3.24 12.17
C LEU A 332 9.50 -4.43 13.10
N ALA A 333 8.90 -4.23 14.26
CA ALA A 333 8.53 -5.32 15.17
C ALA A 333 7.54 -6.29 14.52
N VAL A 334 6.50 -5.77 13.87
CA VAL A 334 5.55 -6.58 13.10
C VAL A 334 6.24 -7.28 11.93
N ALA A 335 7.10 -6.59 11.19
CA ALA A 335 7.84 -7.17 10.08
C ALA A 335 8.76 -8.32 10.55
N ALA A 336 9.47 -8.15 11.67
CA ALA A 336 10.33 -9.16 12.26
C ALA A 336 9.54 -10.43 12.65
N ALA A 337 8.37 -10.26 13.27
CA ALA A 337 7.46 -11.36 13.58
C ALA A 337 7.05 -12.15 12.33
N LEU A 338 6.73 -11.45 11.24
CA LEU A 338 6.24 -12.06 10.01
C LEU A 338 7.35 -12.69 9.17
N LEU A 339 8.52 -12.04 9.05
CA LEU A 339 9.64 -12.48 8.21
C LEU A 339 10.22 -13.80 8.68
N LEU A 340 10.41 -13.96 10.00
CA LEU A 340 11.02 -15.17 10.54
C LEU A 340 10.11 -16.41 10.42
N LYS A 341 8.79 -16.20 10.27
CA LYS A 341 7.83 -17.28 9.96
C LYS A 341 7.78 -17.65 8.49
N ARG A 342 8.38 -16.86 7.60
CA ARG A 342 8.43 -17.19 6.16
C ARG A 342 9.45 -18.27 5.85
N THR A 343 10.49 -18.42 6.66
CA THR A 343 11.50 -19.44 6.40
C THR A 343 10.89 -20.81 6.71
N PRO A 344 10.73 -21.67 5.68
CA PRO A 344 10.22 -23.01 5.92
C PRO A 344 11.10 -23.67 6.97
N PRO A 345 10.53 -24.39 7.96
CA PRO A 345 11.34 -25.21 8.85
C PRO A 345 12.26 -26.08 7.99
N ALA A 346 13.57 -25.93 8.19
CA ALA A 346 14.55 -26.68 7.45
C ALA A 346 14.28 -28.18 7.69
N ALA A 347 13.79 -28.84 6.64
CA ALA A 347 13.88 -30.27 6.39
C ALA A 347 13.31 -31.31 7.38
N ASN A 348 12.56 -30.98 8.44
CA ASN A 348 11.87 -32.01 9.24
C ASN A 348 10.41 -32.19 8.80
N LYS A 349 10.22 -32.78 7.60
CA LYS A 349 8.92 -33.21 7.05
C LYS A 349 8.35 -34.46 7.73
N ALA A 350 9.13 -35.14 8.57
CA ALA A 350 8.74 -36.39 9.18
C ALA A 350 8.59 -36.22 10.69
N ALA A 351 7.38 -36.54 11.17
CA ALA A 351 7.01 -36.84 12.54
C ALA A 351 6.67 -35.68 13.50
N SER A 352 5.41 -35.75 13.95
CA SER A 352 4.77 -35.09 15.09
C SER A 352 4.33 -33.63 14.89
N ALA A 353 3.14 -33.34 15.44
CA ALA A 353 2.40 -32.08 15.35
C ALA A 353 3.30 -30.84 15.45
N PRO A 354 2.97 -29.73 14.75
CA PRO A 354 3.76 -28.52 14.76
C PRO A 354 3.88 -27.96 16.19
N ARG A 355 4.95 -28.33 16.89
CA ARG A 355 5.28 -27.72 18.17
C ARG A 355 5.57 -26.24 17.92
N ARG A 356 4.88 -25.36 18.64
CA ARG A 356 5.13 -23.91 18.61
C ARG A 356 6.62 -23.67 18.80
N ASN A 357 7.27 -23.08 17.81
CA ASN A 357 8.71 -22.89 17.85
C ASN A 357 9.01 -21.60 18.62
N VAL A 358 9.02 -21.71 19.95
CA VAL A 358 9.25 -20.60 20.88
C VAL A 358 10.57 -19.88 20.58
N LEU A 359 11.61 -20.62 20.12
CA LEU A 359 12.89 -20.03 19.72
C LEU A 359 12.73 -19.03 18.57
N ARG A 360 11.89 -19.33 17.57
CA ARG A 360 11.57 -18.36 16.51
C ARG A 360 10.85 -17.13 17.06
N CYS A 361 9.97 -17.29 18.05
CA CYS A 361 9.31 -16.12 18.66
C CYS A 361 10.33 -15.21 19.36
N TRP A 362 11.30 -15.80 20.08
CA TRP A 362 12.42 -15.07 20.69
C TRP A 362 13.30 -14.35 19.67
N LEU A 363 13.71 -15.04 18.60
CA LEU A 363 14.53 -14.46 17.54
C LEU A 363 13.82 -13.29 16.84
N ALA A 364 12.50 -13.38 16.64
CA ALA A 364 11.72 -12.25 16.11
C ALA A 364 11.74 -11.04 17.06
N GLY A 365 11.61 -11.28 18.37
CA GLY A 365 11.76 -10.25 19.39
C GLY A 365 13.14 -9.59 19.38
N LEU A 366 14.21 -10.38 19.34
CA LEU A 366 15.59 -9.88 19.28
C LEU A 366 15.84 -9.05 18.01
N LEU A 367 15.34 -9.50 16.86
CA LEU A 367 15.44 -8.75 15.61
C LEU A 367 14.70 -7.39 15.70
N ALA A 368 13.56 -7.35 16.37
CA ALA A 368 12.83 -6.10 16.61
C ALA A 368 13.60 -5.14 17.53
N VAL A 369 14.31 -5.65 18.54
CA VAL A 369 15.19 -4.86 19.41
C VAL A 369 16.34 -4.23 18.61
N VAL A 370 17.00 -5.01 17.75
CA VAL A 370 18.04 -4.49 16.85
C VAL A 370 17.49 -3.39 15.95
N GLY A 371 16.32 -3.61 15.35
CA GLY A 371 15.64 -2.59 14.54
C GLY A 371 15.33 -1.31 15.32
N TRP A 372 14.89 -1.43 16.58
CA TRP A 372 14.67 -0.29 17.47
C TRP A 372 15.95 0.49 17.74
N PHE A 373 17.07 -0.18 18.05
CA PHE A 373 18.35 0.48 18.28
C PHE A 373 18.80 1.29 17.06
N VAL A 374 18.68 0.72 15.85
CA VAL A 374 19.03 1.42 14.61
C VAL A 374 18.15 2.66 14.41
N VAL A 375 16.82 2.53 14.56
CA VAL A 375 15.89 3.65 14.37
C VAL A 375 16.13 4.76 15.39
N GLN A 376 16.35 4.42 16.66
CA GLN A 376 16.61 5.42 17.71
C GLN A 376 17.99 6.04 17.59
N PHE A 377 18.99 5.30 17.10
CA PHE A 377 20.32 5.84 16.80
C PHE A 377 20.24 6.90 15.71
N VAL A 378 19.59 6.59 14.57
CA VAL A 378 19.41 7.56 13.49
C VAL A 378 18.62 8.77 13.98
N ARG A 379 17.54 8.56 14.75
CA ARG A 379 16.76 9.69 15.31
C ARG A 379 17.62 10.58 16.20
N LYS A 380 18.30 10.02 17.19
CA LYS A 380 19.13 10.80 18.12
C LYS A 380 20.28 11.49 17.38
N PHE A 381 20.95 10.79 16.47
CA PHE A 381 22.03 11.35 15.65
C PHE A 381 21.58 12.54 14.79
N VAL A 382 20.32 12.56 14.35
CA VAL A 382 19.74 13.71 13.62
C VAL A 382 19.29 14.84 14.56
N GLU A 383 18.93 14.52 15.80
CA GLU A 383 18.47 15.50 16.81
C GLU A 383 19.61 16.14 17.62
N SER A 384 20.78 15.50 17.69
CA SER A 384 21.93 15.94 18.49
C SER A 384 23.17 16.15 17.62
N ASP A 385 23.96 17.17 17.91
CA ASP A 385 25.32 17.35 17.35
C ASP A 385 26.36 16.44 18.04
N ASP A 386 25.91 15.51 18.87
CA ASP A 386 26.76 14.60 19.64
C ASP A 386 27.42 13.54 18.74
N GLY A 387 28.64 13.14 19.11
CA GLY A 387 29.35 12.04 18.45
C GLY A 387 28.61 10.69 18.59
N PRO A 388 28.88 9.72 17.69
CA PRO A 388 28.15 8.45 17.64
C PRO A 388 28.24 7.62 18.94
N LEU A 389 29.34 7.72 19.68
CA LEU A 389 29.52 7.02 20.96
C LEU A 389 28.63 7.61 22.06
N ALA A 390 28.48 8.94 22.11
CA ALA A 390 27.59 9.60 23.07
C ALA A 390 26.12 9.28 22.78
N VAL A 391 25.75 9.21 21.49
CA VAL A 391 24.41 8.75 21.08
C VAL A 391 24.16 7.32 21.52
N ALA A 392 25.14 6.41 21.34
CA ALA A 392 25.02 5.01 21.75
C ALA A 392 24.86 4.87 23.27
N ASP A 393 25.66 5.58 24.06
CA ASP A 393 25.54 5.57 25.53
C ASP A 393 24.18 6.13 25.99
N ALA A 394 23.74 7.23 25.37
CA ALA A 394 22.43 7.81 25.63
C ALA A 394 21.26 6.92 25.16
N LEU A 395 21.49 5.91 24.33
CA LEU A 395 20.48 4.89 23.99
C LEU A 395 20.48 3.74 24.98
N LEU A 396 21.66 3.34 25.43
CA LEU A 396 21.80 2.33 26.48
C LEU A 396 21.11 2.78 27.77
N SER A 397 21.10 4.07 28.10
CA SER A 397 20.35 4.58 29.26
C SER A 397 18.83 4.50 29.12
N VAL A 398 18.30 4.35 27.90
CA VAL A 398 16.86 4.26 27.62
C VAL A 398 16.44 2.88 27.09
N TRP A 399 17.27 1.85 27.33
CA TRP A 399 17.08 0.48 26.83
C TRP A 399 15.72 -0.14 27.22
N GLY A 400 15.12 0.29 28.34
CA GLY A 400 13.83 -0.20 28.79
C GLY A 400 12.71 -0.06 27.74
N TRP A 401 12.79 0.94 26.85
CA TRP A 401 11.83 1.10 25.76
C TRP A 401 11.94 0.01 24.68
N ALA A 402 13.06 -0.70 24.57
CA ALA A 402 13.25 -1.80 23.64
C ALA A 402 12.41 -3.04 23.99
N LEU A 403 11.91 -3.13 25.24
CA LEU A 403 10.99 -4.19 25.67
C LEU A 403 9.68 -4.16 24.87
N ILE A 404 9.22 -2.97 24.46
CA ILE A 404 7.97 -2.83 23.71
C ILE A 404 8.03 -3.53 22.34
N PRO A 405 8.96 -3.18 21.41
CA PRO A 405 9.04 -3.86 20.13
C PRO A 405 9.38 -5.35 20.27
N PHE A 406 10.18 -5.73 21.27
CA PHE A 406 10.43 -7.13 21.60
C PHE A 406 9.13 -7.88 21.87
N THR A 407 8.32 -7.39 22.81
CA THR A 407 7.07 -8.04 23.24
C THR A 407 6.06 -8.09 22.10
N ILE A 408 5.91 -7.02 21.32
CA ILE A 408 5.01 -7.00 20.16
C ILE A 408 5.43 -8.09 19.16
N ALA A 409 6.71 -8.12 18.77
CA ALA A 409 7.19 -9.09 17.80
C ALA A 409 7.05 -10.53 18.31
N PHE A 410 7.40 -10.77 19.58
CA PHE A 410 7.29 -12.08 20.22
C PHE A 410 5.84 -12.58 20.25
N VAL A 411 4.90 -11.78 20.77
CA VAL A 411 3.51 -12.20 20.96
C VAL A 411 2.81 -12.37 19.60
N ILE A 412 3.02 -11.46 18.65
CA ILE A 412 2.45 -11.62 17.30
C ILE A 412 3.00 -12.88 16.63
N SER A 413 4.32 -13.12 16.73
CA SER A 413 4.97 -14.32 16.20
C SER A 413 4.41 -15.59 16.84
N PHE A 414 4.10 -15.55 18.13
CA PHE A 414 3.48 -16.65 18.87
C PHE A 414 2.02 -16.91 18.48
N LEU A 415 1.20 -15.87 18.35
CA LEU A 415 -0.21 -16.00 17.96
C LEU A 415 -0.37 -16.53 16.52
N ILE A 416 0.62 -16.25 15.68
CA ILE A 416 0.66 -16.72 14.30
C ILE A 416 0.98 -18.23 14.19
N ASP A 417 1.71 -18.80 15.15
CA ASP A 417 2.11 -20.22 15.15
C ASP A 417 0.94 -21.20 15.39
N ASP A 418 -0.20 -20.72 15.86
CA ASP A 418 -1.25 -21.57 16.46
C ASP A 418 -2.23 -22.22 15.48
N ILE A 419 -1.83 -22.50 14.23
CA ILE A 419 -2.77 -23.07 13.25
C ILE A 419 -2.20 -24.31 12.57
N ASP A 420 -2.65 -25.47 13.06
CA ASP A 420 -2.90 -26.62 12.21
C ASP A 420 -3.90 -26.18 11.12
N GLY A 421 -3.44 -26.11 9.87
CA GLY A 421 -4.14 -25.51 8.71
C GLY A 421 -5.51 -26.08 8.33
N ARG A 422 -6.18 -26.83 9.21
CA ARG A 422 -7.39 -27.62 8.90
C ARG A 422 -8.67 -27.21 9.63
N SER A 423 -8.68 -26.44 10.73
CA SER A 423 -9.90 -26.37 11.57
C SER A 423 -10.51 -25.01 11.93
N PHE A 424 -9.88 -23.86 11.70
CA PHE A 424 -10.52 -22.59 12.08
C PHE A 424 -10.50 -21.53 10.97
N ARG A 425 -11.66 -21.34 10.32
CA ARG A 425 -12.08 -20.00 9.92
C ARG A 425 -11.99 -19.16 11.19
N ALA A 426 -11.08 -18.20 11.24
CA ALA A 426 -10.92 -17.33 12.41
C ALA A 426 -12.27 -16.70 12.70
N THR A 427 -12.94 -17.20 13.74
CA THR A 427 -14.19 -16.63 14.20
C THR A 427 -13.88 -15.22 14.68
N ARG A 428 -14.86 -14.32 14.58
CA ARG A 428 -14.72 -12.94 15.06
C ARG A 428 -14.22 -12.90 16.52
N HIS A 429 -14.58 -13.90 17.32
CA HIS A 429 -14.12 -14.09 18.70
C HIS A 429 -12.62 -14.30 18.82
N LEU A 430 -12.00 -15.13 17.96
CA LEU A 430 -10.56 -15.37 18.00
C LEU A 430 -9.78 -14.06 17.81
N ARG A 431 -10.21 -13.21 16.87
CA ARG A 431 -9.59 -11.90 16.61
C ARG A 431 -9.69 -10.96 17.83
N LEU A 432 -10.83 -10.97 18.52
CA LEU A 432 -11.01 -10.19 19.75
C LEU A 432 -10.08 -10.67 20.86
N VAL A 433 -9.93 -11.99 21.03
CA VAL A 433 -9.03 -12.59 22.01
C VAL A 433 -7.57 -12.25 21.69
N GLU A 434 -7.16 -12.37 20.44
CA GLU A 434 -5.80 -12.02 19.99
C GLU A 434 -5.50 -10.53 20.20
N GLY A 435 -6.46 -9.66 19.88
CA GLY A 435 -6.39 -8.25 20.21
C GLY A 435 -6.19 -8.02 21.71
N ALA A 436 -6.98 -8.68 22.56
CA ALA A 436 -6.87 -8.55 24.02
C ALA A 436 -5.50 -9.04 24.54
N ILE A 437 -4.98 -10.17 24.02
CA ILE A 437 -3.68 -10.72 24.42
C ILE A 437 -2.54 -9.74 24.08
N VAL A 438 -2.50 -9.22 22.84
CA VAL A 438 -1.47 -8.27 22.43
C VAL A 438 -1.60 -6.94 23.19
N SER A 439 -2.83 -6.49 23.46
CA SER A 439 -3.11 -5.32 24.29
C SER A 439 -2.54 -5.46 25.70
N ALA A 440 -2.84 -6.56 26.38
CA ALA A 440 -2.34 -6.84 27.73
C ALA A 440 -0.81 -6.96 27.76
N ALA A 441 -0.21 -7.65 26.80
CA ALA A 441 1.24 -7.78 26.69
C ALA A 441 1.93 -6.43 26.45
N TYR A 442 1.34 -5.56 25.62
CA TYR A 442 1.86 -4.21 25.39
C TYR A 442 1.78 -3.37 26.67
N ILE A 443 0.62 -3.34 27.35
CA ILE A 443 0.45 -2.63 28.64
C ILE A 443 1.50 -3.09 29.65
N LEU A 444 1.74 -4.40 29.75
CA LEU A 444 2.76 -4.96 30.64
C LEU A 444 4.18 -4.50 30.25
N ALA A 445 4.55 -4.60 28.97
CA ALA A 445 5.87 -4.16 28.49
C ALA A 445 6.09 -2.66 28.71
N MET A 446 5.06 -1.84 28.48
CA MET A 446 5.07 -0.40 28.76
C MET A 446 5.28 -0.13 30.25
N SER A 447 4.58 -0.87 31.12
CA SER A 447 4.72 -0.74 32.58
C SER A 447 6.14 -1.12 33.03
N LEU A 448 6.69 -2.22 32.51
CA LEU A 448 8.07 -2.63 32.81
C LEU A 448 9.09 -1.62 32.29
N ALA A 449 8.88 -1.03 31.11
CA ALA A 449 9.74 0.02 30.58
C ALA A 449 9.72 1.26 31.48
N LEU A 450 8.53 1.68 31.95
CA LEU A 450 8.41 2.81 32.88
C LEU A 450 9.08 2.53 34.23
N LEU A 451 8.96 1.31 34.76
CA LEU A 451 9.66 0.88 35.97
C LEU A 451 11.19 0.90 35.78
N ALA A 452 11.68 0.30 34.69
CA ALA A 452 13.11 0.19 34.41
C ALA A 452 13.80 1.55 34.25
N LEU A 453 13.06 2.56 33.80
CA LEU A 453 13.55 3.94 33.65
C LEU A 453 13.41 4.77 34.91
N GLY A 454 12.98 4.19 36.03
CA GLY A 454 12.73 4.90 37.28
C GLY A 454 11.58 5.92 37.18
N LYS A 455 10.77 5.91 36.12
CA LYS A 455 9.69 6.89 35.91
C LYS A 455 8.42 6.61 36.72
N MET A 456 8.45 5.59 37.57
CA MET A 456 7.38 5.29 38.53
C MET A 456 7.73 5.71 39.97
N SER A 457 8.93 6.23 40.24
CA SER A 457 9.19 6.82 41.54
C SER A 457 8.46 8.16 41.61
N VAL A 458 7.28 8.14 42.21
CA VAL A 458 6.53 9.35 42.56
C VAL A 458 7.43 10.13 43.51
N GLU A 459 8.01 11.23 43.04
CA GLU A 459 8.63 12.19 43.94
C GLU A 459 7.50 12.73 44.84
N PRO A 460 7.73 12.91 46.16
CA PRO A 460 6.72 13.45 47.08
C PRO A 460 6.47 14.94 46.82
N GLY A 461 5.90 15.26 45.65
CA GLY A 461 5.61 16.60 45.15
C GLY A 461 4.11 16.88 45.18
N GLY A 462 3.51 16.98 46.37
CA GLY A 462 2.13 17.42 46.56
C GLY A 462 1.04 16.55 45.87
N THR A 463 -0.21 16.85 46.14
CA THR A 463 -1.37 16.13 45.58
C THR A 463 -1.58 16.41 44.08
N GLU A 464 -1.22 17.60 43.61
CA GLU A 464 -1.34 18.00 42.20
C GLU A 464 -0.32 17.29 41.29
N GLY A 465 0.91 17.11 41.77
CA GLY A 465 1.96 16.37 41.04
C GLY A 465 1.56 14.91 40.83
N LEU A 466 1.06 14.27 41.89
CA LEU A 466 0.57 12.90 41.85
C LEU A 466 -0.56 12.71 40.83
N PHE A 467 -1.55 13.63 40.78
CA PHE A 467 -2.63 13.52 39.80
C PHE A 467 -2.14 13.63 38.35
N ARG A 468 -1.18 14.53 38.09
CA ARG A 468 -0.58 14.72 36.75
C ARG A 468 0.21 13.49 36.31
N GLU A 469 0.99 12.89 37.21
CA GLU A 469 1.76 11.67 36.93
C GLU A 469 0.85 10.47 36.68
N VAL A 470 -0.16 10.27 37.53
CA VAL A 470 -1.15 9.18 37.36
C VAL A 470 -1.88 9.33 36.04
N SER A 471 -2.33 10.54 35.69
CA SER A 471 -2.99 10.83 34.41
C SER A 471 -2.06 10.55 33.21
N TYR A 472 -0.78 10.94 33.31
CA TYR A 472 0.22 10.67 32.28
C TYR A 472 0.44 9.16 32.08
N ILE A 473 0.65 8.40 33.16
CA ILE A 473 0.84 6.96 33.11
C ILE A 473 -0.42 6.28 32.56
N ALA A 474 -1.60 6.63 33.07
CA ALA A 474 -2.87 6.07 32.62
C ALA A 474 -3.10 6.31 31.11
N SER A 475 -2.83 7.51 30.62
CA SER A 475 -2.92 7.84 29.18
C SER A 475 -1.96 7.00 28.33
N ARG A 476 -0.72 6.81 28.80
CA ARG A 476 0.27 5.96 28.09
C ARG A 476 -0.16 4.50 28.06
N LEU A 477 -0.61 3.95 29.18
CA LEU A 477 -1.09 2.57 29.25
C LEU A 477 -2.34 2.36 28.40
N PHE A 478 -3.28 3.31 28.42
CA PHE A 478 -4.46 3.28 27.55
C PHE A 478 -4.07 3.28 26.07
N SER A 479 -3.16 4.17 25.66
CA SER A 479 -2.69 4.22 24.27
C SER A 479 -1.98 2.92 23.84
N ALA A 480 -1.16 2.33 24.72
CA ALA A 480 -0.52 1.04 24.49
C ALA A 480 -1.57 -0.07 24.33
N GLY A 481 -2.61 -0.04 25.16
CA GLY A 481 -3.73 -0.99 25.08
C GLY A 481 -4.47 -0.92 23.76
N VAL A 482 -4.84 0.28 23.29
CA VAL A 482 -5.54 0.48 22.01
C VAL A 482 -4.68 0.04 20.83
N LEU A 483 -3.39 0.42 20.81
CA LEU A 483 -2.46 0.03 19.75
C LEU A 483 -2.22 -1.48 19.74
N GLY A 484 -1.98 -2.08 20.90
CA GLY A 484 -1.81 -3.53 21.04
C GLY A 484 -3.04 -4.29 20.57
N PHE A 485 -4.24 -3.81 20.91
CA PHE A 485 -5.49 -4.42 20.45
C PHE A 485 -5.62 -4.40 18.92
N GLY A 486 -5.36 -3.24 18.29
CA GLY A 486 -5.38 -3.13 16.83
C GLY A 486 -4.39 -4.09 16.16
N LEU A 487 -3.17 -4.17 16.67
CA LEU A 487 -2.15 -5.07 16.14
C LEU A 487 -2.56 -6.55 16.29
N GLY A 488 -3.02 -6.97 17.47
CA GLY A 488 -3.46 -8.35 17.70
C GLY A 488 -4.72 -8.73 16.94
N TYR A 489 -5.63 -7.78 16.69
CA TYR A 489 -6.86 -8.05 15.95
C TYR A 489 -6.63 -8.24 14.44
N PHE A 490 -5.73 -7.45 13.83
CA PHE A 490 -5.54 -7.44 12.38
C PHE A 490 -4.38 -8.31 11.90
N VAL A 491 -3.21 -8.25 12.57
CA VAL A 491 -1.97 -8.82 12.03
C VAL A 491 -2.02 -10.35 11.92
N PRO A 492 -2.43 -11.13 12.95
CA PRO A 492 -2.47 -12.59 12.85
C PRO A 492 -3.45 -13.07 11.77
N GLU A 493 -4.64 -12.48 11.67
CA GLU A 493 -5.60 -12.87 10.63
C GLU A 493 -5.10 -12.54 9.23
N MET A 494 -4.48 -11.38 9.02
CA MET A 494 -3.90 -11.03 7.72
C MET A 494 -2.82 -12.05 7.30
N TYR A 495 -1.98 -12.48 8.23
CA TYR A 495 -0.99 -13.51 7.97
C TYR A 495 -1.65 -14.85 7.62
N ARG A 496 -2.66 -15.28 8.39
CA ARG A 496 -3.37 -16.54 8.17
C ARG A 496 -4.16 -16.56 6.88
N ALA A 497 -4.81 -15.46 6.52
CA ALA A 497 -5.48 -15.31 5.24
C ALA A 497 -4.49 -15.52 4.08
N THR A 498 -3.27 -14.99 4.22
CA THR A 498 -2.19 -15.20 3.24
C THR A 498 -1.73 -16.66 3.19
N LEU A 499 -1.68 -17.37 4.32
CA LEU A 499 -1.37 -18.80 4.35
C LEU A 499 -2.49 -19.67 3.76
N ARG A 500 -3.76 -19.33 3.99
CA ARG A 500 -4.91 -20.05 3.41
C ARG A 500 -4.89 -19.95 1.89
N GLU A 501 -4.69 -18.73 1.38
CA GLU A 501 -4.56 -18.48 -0.06
C GLU A 501 -3.44 -19.35 -0.66
N ARG A 502 -2.27 -19.43 0.01
CA ARG A 502 -1.18 -20.33 -0.39
C ARG A 502 -1.54 -21.81 -0.35
N ALA A 503 -2.21 -22.27 0.71
CA ALA A 503 -2.58 -23.68 0.86
C ALA A 503 -3.61 -24.11 -0.19
N GLU A 504 -4.58 -23.24 -0.51
CA GLU A 504 -5.54 -23.45 -1.60
C GLU A 504 -4.84 -23.48 -2.96
N GLU A 505 -3.87 -22.59 -3.18
CA GLU A 505 -3.01 -22.59 -4.37
C GLU A 505 -2.17 -23.87 -4.47
N ASP A 506 -1.55 -24.34 -3.37
CA ASP A 506 -0.76 -25.58 -3.34
C ASP A 506 -1.61 -26.83 -3.58
N ALA A 507 -2.83 -26.86 -3.01
CA ALA A 507 -3.79 -27.93 -3.27
C ALA A 507 -4.27 -27.95 -4.73
N ALA A 508 -4.40 -26.78 -5.36
CA ALA A 508 -4.72 -26.68 -6.79
C ALA A 508 -3.54 -27.08 -7.70
N ARG A 509 -2.29 -26.95 -7.21
CA ARG A 509 -1.06 -27.35 -7.93
C ARG A 509 -0.82 -28.84 -7.93
N GLN A 510 -1.22 -29.57 -6.88
CA GLN A 510 -1.05 -31.02 -6.84
C GLN A 510 -1.87 -31.63 -7.98
N PRO A 511 -1.22 -32.19 -9.02
CA PRO A 511 -1.94 -32.85 -10.08
C PRO A 511 -2.79 -33.97 -9.47
N ARG A 512 -4.03 -34.12 -9.97
CA ARG A 512 -4.86 -35.27 -9.61
C ARG A 512 -4.27 -36.52 -10.27
N ASP A 513 -3.10 -36.95 -9.82
CA ASP A 513 -2.37 -38.13 -10.31
C ASP A 513 -3.08 -39.45 -9.96
N GLY A 514 -4.37 -39.43 -9.64
CA GLY A 514 -5.14 -40.58 -9.17
C GLY A 514 -6.34 -40.98 -10.05
N VAL A 515 -6.51 -40.44 -11.27
CA VAL A 515 -7.69 -40.78 -12.12
C VAL A 515 -7.34 -41.33 -13.51
N VAL A 516 -6.07 -41.64 -13.81
CA VAL A 516 -5.69 -42.30 -15.08
C VAL A 516 -5.02 -43.65 -14.84
N ALA A 517 -5.68 -44.49 -14.04
CA ALA A 517 -5.40 -45.93 -13.98
C ALA A 517 -6.71 -46.69 -13.71
N ALA A 518 -7.56 -46.76 -14.75
CA ALA A 518 -8.59 -47.79 -14.92
C ALA A 518 -8.83 -47.98 -16.42
#